data_AF-A0AAW5YV49-F1
#
_entry.id   AF-A0AAW5YV49-F1
#
_cell.length_a   1.000
_cell.length_b   1.000
_cell.length_c   1.000
_cell.angle_alpha   90.00
_cell.angle_beta   90.00
_cell.angle_gamma   90.00
#
_symmetry.space_group_name_H-M   'P 1'
#
loop_
_entity.id
_entity.type
_entity.pdbx_description
1 polymer ?
#
loop_
_entity_poly.entity_id
_entity_poly.type
_entity_poly.pdbx_seq_one_letter_code
_entity_poly.pdbx_strand_id
1 'polypeptide(L)' 'MNALQEYLDQNGVTRYQVAKQTGIANTTLANAVKETKPLSGQTVKVITAVAQALGKTPGQVLDDLIELDEDNSK' A
#
# COMPACT_ATOMS: atom_id res chain seq x y z
N MET A 1 -7.82 -10.59 -0.89
CA MET A 1 -7.16 -9.30 -1.17
C MET A 1 -6.12 -9.02 -0.09
N ASN A 2 -4.92 -8.51 -0.40
CA ASN A 2 -3.94 -8.19 0.66
C ASN A 2 -4.21 -6.79 1.25
N ALA A 3 -3.71 -6.55 2.48
CA ALA A 3 -3.95 -5.30 3.20
C ALA A 3 -3.62 -4.04 2.38
N LEU A 4 -2.55 -4.08 1.56
CA LEU A 4 -2.19 -2.94 0.71
C LEU A 4 -3.20 -2.67 -0.41
N GLN A 5 -3.71 -3.71 -1.08
CA GLN A 5 -4.73 -3.56 -2.12
C GLN A 5 -6.03 -3.02 -1.52
N GLU A 6 -6.46 -3.57 -0.39
CA GLU A 6 -7.63 -3.10 0.33
C GLU A 6 -7.49 -1.64 0.76
N TYR A 7 -6.33 -1.26 1.31
CA TYR A 7 -6.06 0.12 1.70
C TYR A 7 -6.14 1.10 0.52
N LEU A 8 -5.60 0.72 -0.64
CA LEU A 8 -5.70 1.51 -1.86
C LEU A 8 -7.17 1.70 -2.28
N ASP A 9 -7.97 0.63 -2.20
CA ASP A 9 -9.38 0.65 -2.56
C ASP A 9 -10.21 1.51 -1.58
N GLN A 10 -9.96 1.42 -0.27
CA GLN A 10 -10.60 2.25 0.77
C GLN A 10 -10.29 3.74 0.60
N ASN A 11 -9.11 4.09 0.10
CA ASN A 11 -8.71 5.47 -0.14
C ASN A 11 -9.06 5.95 -1.57
N GLY A 12 -9.67 5.10 -2.41
CA GLY A 12 -10.04 5.45 -3.79
C GLY A 12 -8.84 5.76 -4.69
N VAL A 13 -7.66 5.20 -4.39
CA VAL A 13 -6.42 5.44 -5.13
C VAL A 13 -5.96 4.18 -5.86
N THR A 14 -5.77 4.31 -7.16
CA THR A 14 -5.26 3.23 -8.00
C THR A 14 -3.73 3.16 -7.96
N ARG A 15 -3.18 1.96 -8.18
CA ARG A 15 -1.72 1.77 -8.38
C ARG A 15 -1.16 2.69 -9.47
N TYR A 16 -1.92 2.93 -10.53
CA TYR A 16 -1.52 3.82 -11.61
C TYR A 16 -1.36 5.27 -11.11
N GLN A 17 -2.26 5.77 -10.28
CA GLN A 17 -2.15 7.11 -9.68
C GLN A 17 -0.91 7.20 -8.78
N VAL A 18 -0.67 6.20 -7.93
CA VAL A 18 0.54 6.14 -7.09
C VAL A 18 1.81 6.16 -7.95
N ALA A 19 1.88 5.32 -8.98
CA ALA A 19 3.01 5.29 -9.91
C ALA A 19 3.24 6.63 -10.60
N LYS A 20 2.17 7.25 -11.10
CA LYS A 20 2.22 8.54 -11.81
C LYS A 20 2.70 9.68 -10.91
N GLN A 21 2.25 9.71 -9.65
CA GLN A 21 2.58 10.80 -8.72
C GLN A 21 3.97 10.67 -8.09
N THR A 22 4.46 9.44 -7.91
CA THR A 22 5.70 9.18 -7.14
C THR A 22 6.87 8.71 -7.99
N GLY A 23 6.62 8.31 -9.24
CA GLY A 23 7.63 7.73 -10.13
C GLY A 23 8.01 6.28 -9.80
N ILE A 24 7.35 5.63 -8.83
CA ILE A 24 7.55 4.20 -8.59
C ILE A 24 7.06 3.38 -9.79
N ALA A 25 7.80 2.33 -10.15
CA ALA A 25 7.41 1.49 -11.27
C ALA A 25 6.08 0.77 -10.97
N ASN A 26 5.17 0.75 -11.95
CA ASN A 26 3.90 0.04 -11.83
C ASN A 26 4.09 -1.46 -11.52
N THR A 27 5.15 -2.08 -12.02
CA THR A 27 5.50 -3.48 -11.70
C THR A 27 5.86 -3.69 -10.24
N THR A 28 6.46 -2.70 -9.58
CA THR A 28 6.74 -2.72 -8.14
C THR A 28 5.43 -2.72 -7.34
N LEU A 29 4.49 -1.82 -7.68
CA LEU A 29 3.18 -1.78 -7.03
C LEU A 29 2.35 -3.03 -7.32
N ALA A 30 2.40 -3.54 -8.56
CA ALA A 30 1.71 -4.76 -8.94
C ALA A 30 2.19 -5.98 -8.14
N ASN A 31 3.50 -6.07 -7.86
CA ASN A 31 4.05 -7.10 -6.98
C ASN A 31 3.66 -6.90 -5.50
N ALA A 32 3.58 -5.65 -5.05
CA ALA A 32 3.25 -5.33 -3.66
C ALA A 32 1.80 -5.66 -3.31
N VAL A 33 0.86 -5.59 -4.25
CA VAL A 33 -0.56 -5.89 -3.98
C VAL A 33 -0.97 -7.34 -4.22
N LYS A 34 -0.02 -8.24 -4.51
CA LYS A 34 -0.32 -9.67 -4.70
C LYS A 34 -0.88 -10.27 -3.42
N GLU A 35 -1.92 -11.10 -3.53
CA GLU A 35 -2.52 -11.75 -2.36
C GLU A 35 -1.53 -12.60 -1.55
N THR A 36 -0.54 -13.19 -2.22
CA THR A 36 0.53 -13.97 -1.57
C THR A 36 1.59 -13.12 -0.87
N LYS A 37 1.50 -11.78 -0.93
CA LYS A 37 2.45 -10.86 -0.32
C LYS A 37 1.93 -10.42 1.05
N PRO A 38 2.51 -10.92 2.17
CA PRO A 38 2.12 -10.48 3.51
C PRO A 38 2.59 -9.05 3.79
N LEU A 39 1.96 -8.37 4.75
CA LEU A 39 2.34 -7.02 5.17
C LEU A 39 3.81 -6.94 5.59
N SER A 40 4.31 -7.91 6.34
CA SER A 40 5.72 -8.01 6.76
C SER A 40 6.71 -8.09 5.59
N GLY A 41 6.25 -8.46 4.40
CA GLY A 41 7.05 -8.46 3.19
C GLY A 41 7.10 -7.12 2.46
N GLN A 42 6.35 -6.11 2.91
CA GLN A 42 6.31 -4.81 2.27
C GLN A 42 7.57 -4.00 2.51
N THR A 43 7.86 -3.13 1.55
CA THR A 43 9.06 -2.29 1.59
C THR A 43 8.67 -0.87 1.97
N VAL A 44 9.56 -0.21 2.72
CA VAL A 44 9.44 1.21 3.04
C VAL A 44 9.23 2.04 1.78
N LYS A 45 9.88 1.68 0.66
CA LYS A 45 9.70 2.33 -0.64
C LYS A 45 8.24 2.37 -1.11
N VAL A 46 7.51 1.26 -0.98
CA VAL A 46 6.10 1.17 -1.37
C VAL A 46 5.22 1.99 -0.42
N ILE A 47 5.46 1.85 0.89
CA ILE A 47 4.71 2.59 1.93
C ILE A 47 4.89 4.10 1.73
N THR A 48 6.12 4.57 1.51
CA THR A 48 6.42 5.98 1.24
C THR A 48 5.75 6.48 -0.04
N ALA A 49 5.71 5.67 -1.10
CA ALA A 49 5.04 6.07 -2.34
C ALA A 49 3.52 6.22 -2.15
N VAL A 50 2.90 5.30 -1.41
CA VAL A 50 1.47 5.40 -1.07
C VAL A 50 1.20 6.60 -0.18
N ALA A 51 2.04 6.83 0.83
CA ALA A 51 1.94 7.98 1.72
C ALA A 51 2.01 9.31 0.95
N GLN A 52 2.98 9.43 0.03
CA GLN A 52 3.09 10.60 -0.83
C GLN A 52 1.84 10.80 -1.71
N ALA A 53 1.27 9.71 -2.24
CA ALA A 53 0.07 9.79 -3.08
C ALA A 53 -1.19 10.21 -2.30
N LEU A 54 -1.25 9.89 -1.01
CA LEU A 54 -2.37 10.19 -0.12
C LEU A 54 -2.17 11.49 0.69
N GLY A 55 -1.01 12.14 0.59
CA GLY A 55 -0.68 13.28 1.45
C GLY A 55 -0.54 12.90 2.94
N LYS A 56 -0.17 11.64 3.22
CA LYS A 56 0.07 11.10 4.57
C LYS A 56 1.57 10.95 4.82
N THR A 57 1.93 10.74 6.09
CA THR A 57 3.28 10.26 6.43
C THR A 57 3.40 8.74 6.23
N PRO A 58 4.60 8.19 5.97
CA PRO A 58 4.80 6.74 5.89
C PRO A 58 4.39 6.00 7.18
N GLY A 59 4.55 6.63 8.35
CA GLY A 59 4.13 6.06 9.63
C GLY A 59 2.63 5.84 9.69
N GLN A 60 1.84 6.87 9.36
CA GLN A 60 0.37 6.77 9.33
C GLN A 60 -0.11 5.68 8.37
N VAL A 61 0.51 5.55 7.19
CA VAL A 61 0.16 4.47 6.26
C VAL A 61 0.51 3.10 6.82
N LEU A 62 1.65 2.95 7.50
CA LEU A 62 2.03 1.69 8.12
C LEU A 62 1.08 1.32 9.27
N ASP A 63 0.71 2.29 10.10
CA ASP A 63 -0.24 2.09 11.21
C ASP A 63 -1.60 1.61 10.68
N ASP A 64 -2.16 2.30 9.67
CA ASP A 64 -3.43 1.91 9.03
C ASP A 64 -3.35 0.49 8.42
N LEU A 65 -2.20 0.13 7.82
CA LEU A 65 -2.00 -1.18 7.21
C LEU A 65 -1.91 -2.30 8.25
N ILE A 66 -1.30 -2.04 9.41
CA ILE A 66 -1.21 -3.01 10.51
C ILE A 66 -2.62 -3.32 11.03
N GLU A 67 -3.45 -2.29 11.25
CA GLU A 67 -4.84 -2.46 11.70
C GLU A 67 -5.65 -3.32 10.71
N LEU A 68 -5.53 -3.05 9.39
CA LEU A 68 -6.19 -3.83 8.35
C LEU A 68 -5.71 -5.29 8.28
N ASP A 69 -4.41 -5.54 8.46
CA ASP A 69 -3.83 -6.90 8.40
C ASP A 69 -4.28 -7.74 9.61
N GLU A 70 -4.40 -7.12 10.79
CA GLU A 70 -4.94 -7.75 12.00
C GLU A 70 -6.43 -8.08 11.86
N ASP A 71 -7.22 -7.17 11.30
CA ASP A 71 -8.66 -7.39 11.08
C ASP A 71 -8.94 -8.48 10.04
N ASN A 72 -8.12 -8.57 8.98
CA ASN A 72 -8.19 -9.64 7.98
C ASN A 72 -7.75 -11.01 8.53
N SER A 73 -7.04 -11.04 9.67
CA SER A 73 -6.53 -12.27 10.29
C SER A 73 -7.47 -12.86 11.35
N LYS A 74 -8.61 -12.22 11.62
CA LYS A 74 -9.67 -12.68 12.54
C LYS A 74 -10.70 -13.55 11.80
#